data_AF-A0A3N5QXS7-F1
#
_entry.id   AF-A0A3N5QXS7-F1
#
_cell.length_a   1.000
_cell.length_b   1.000
_cell.length_c   1.000
_cell.angle_alpha   90.00
_cell.angle_beta   90.00
_cell.angle_gamma   90.00
#
_symmetry.space_group_name_H-M   'P 1'
#
loop_
_entity.id
_entity.type
_entity.pdbx_description
1 polymer ?
#
loop_
_entity_poly.entity_id
_entity_poly.type
_entity_poly.pdbx_seq_one_letter_code
_entity_poly.pdbx_strand_id
1 'polypeptide(L)'
;MAKRKLARVSQRILKKDRQIAQAVLGLKDYHPANTEFTAQRLREALTKVEEALAAEEKAAEVAAKAREAAIRIEADFHDLVLGAKRQVIAQYGDDSDEITSLGMKKKSERRYGRPRKSGAGD
;
A
#
# COMPACT_ATOMS: atom_id res chain seq x y z
N MET A 1 -15.18 17.05 -32.55
CA MET A 1 -15.13 16.27 -31.29
C MET A 1 -13.67 16.15 -30.85
N ALA A 2 -13.26 16.74 -29.72
CA ALA A 2 -11.89 16.63 -29.23
C ALA A 2 -11.61 15.19 -28.76
N LYS A 3 -10.46 14.62 -29.16
CA LYS A 3 -10.02 13.28 -28.75
C LYS A 3 -9.80 13.28 -27.23
N ARG A 4 -10.67 12.61 -26.46
CA ARG A 4 -10.50 12.52 -25.00
C ARG A 4 -9.28 11.66 -24.69
N LYS A 5 -8.20 12.28 -24.21
CA LYS A 5 -7.09 11.54 -23.62
C LYS A 5 -7.55 11.03 -22.25
N LEU A 6 -7.61 9.71 -22.07
CA LEU A 6 -7.87 9.08 -20.78
C LEU A 6 -6.68 9.35 -19.86
N ALA A 7 -6.72 10.48 -19.16
CA ALA A 7 -5.71 10.89 -18.20
C ALA A 7 -6.41 11.41 -16.95
N ARG A 8 -5.86 11.07 -15.78
CA ARG A 8 -6.39 11.57 -14.51
C ARG A 8 -6.21 13.09 -14.45
N VAL A 9 -7.29 13.80 -14.17
CA VAL A 9 -7.22 15.23 -13.87
C VAL A 9 -6.50 15.38 -12.53
N SER A 10 -5.55 16.31 -12.45
CA SER A 10 -4.85 16.57 -11.18
C SER A 10 -5.85 16.98 -10.10
N GLN A 11 -5.63 16.55 -8.85
CA GLN A 11 -6.52 16.87 -7.73
C GLN A 11 -6.76 18.38 -7.56
N ARG A 12 -5.73 19.19 -7.81
CA ARG A 12 -5.80 20.65 -7.78
C ARG A 12 -6.79 21.20 -8.81
N ILE A 13 -6.74 20.70 -10.05
CA ILE A 13 -7.66 21.12 -11.12
C ILE A 13 -9.07 20.62 -10.79
N LEU A 14 -9.21 19.35 -10.39
CA LEU A 14 -10.52 18.77 -10.07
C LEU A 14 -11.22 19.50 -8.91
N LYS A 15 -10.47 19.96 -7.91
CA LYS A 15 -11.02 20.80 -6.83
C LYS A 15 -11.55 22.14 -7.37
N LYS A 16 -10.78 22.81 -8.24
CA LYS A 16 -11.21 24.07 -8.88
C LYS A 16 -12.44 23.85 -9.76
N ASP A 17 -12.46 22.79 -10.55
CA ASP A 17 -13.57 22.46 -11.44
C ASP A 17 -14.86 22.21 -10.64
N ARG A 18 -14.79 21.52 -9.49
CA ARG A 18 -15.93 21.35 -8.58
C ARG A 18 -16.41 22.68 -8.00
N GLN A 19 -15.51 23.56 -7.60
CA GLN A 19 -15.87 24.90 -7.10
C GLN A 19 -16.56 25.74 -8.17
N ILE A 20 -16.03 25.71 -9.40
CA ILE A 20 -16.64 26.40 -10.55
C ILE A 20 -18.02 25.79 -10.85
N ALA A 21 -18.14 24.47 -10.85
CA ALA A 21 -19.41 23.79 -11.09
C ALA A 21 -20.47 24.21 -10.07
N GLN A 22 -20.13 24.21 -8.78
CA GLN A 22 -21.01 24.68 -7.72
C GLN A 22 -21.39 26.16 -7.88
N ALA A 23 -20.44 27.02 -8.23
CA ALA A 23 -20.70 28.43 -8.47
C ALA A 23 -21.68 28.65 -9.65
N VAL A 24 -21.50 27.93 -10.76
CA VAL A 24 -22.40 27.97 -11.91
C VAL A 24 -23.80 27.48 -11.54
N LEU A 25 -23.91 26.44 -10.73
CA LEU A 25 -25.20 25.92 -10.26
C LEU A 25 -25.93 26.87 -9.30
N GLY A 26 -25.22 27.84 -8.71
CA GLY A 26 -25.80 28.91 -7.89
C GLY A 26 -26.31 30.11 -8.69
N LEU A 27 -26.01 30.20 -10.00
CA LEU A 27 -26.51 31.28 -10.86
C LEU A 27 -27.99 31.02 -11.21
N LYS A 28 -28.86 31.99 -10.90
CA LYS A 28 -30.31 31.88 -11.13
C LYS A 28 -30.68 31.82 -12.62
N ASP A 29 -29.97 32.57 -13.45
CA ASP A 29 -30.31 32.77 -14.87
C ASP A 29 -29.33 32.06 -15.83
N TYR A 30 -28.70 30.96 -15.39
CA TYR A 30 -27.77 30.21 -16.23
C TYR A 30 -28.49 29.38 -17.29
N HIS A 31 -28.60 29.94 -18.49
CA HIS A 31 -29.20 29.31 -19.66
C HIS A 31 -28.23 29.35 -20.86
N PRO A 32 -27.32 28.37 -20.99
CA PRO A 32 -26.36 28.36 -22.09
C PRO A 32 -27.04 28.05 -23.42
N ALA A 33 -26.62 28.73 -24.49
CA ALA A 33 -27.08 28.44 -25.85
C ALA A 33 -26.70 27.01 -26.31
N ASN A 34 -25.62 26.46 -25.74
CA ASN A 34 -25.20 25.09 -26.00
C ASN A 34 -25.82 24.14 -24.96
N THR A 35 -26.68 23.24 -25.42
CA THR A 35 -27.42 22.27 -24.62
C THR A 35 -26.53 21.23 -23.92
N GLU A 36 -25.28 21.08 -24.35
CA GLU A 36 -24.31 20.19 -23.70
C GLU A 36 -23.83 20.70 -22.34
N PHE A 37 -23.92 22.02 -22.08
CA PHE A 37 -23.41 22.65 -20.87
C PHE A 37 -24.50 23.08 -19.89
N THR A 38 -25.68 22.48 -19.96
CA THR A 38 -26.81 22.84 -19.08
C THR A 38 -26.50 22.60 -17.59
N ALA A 39 -27.17 23.37 -16.71
CA ALA A 39 -27.09 23.15 -15.26
C ALA A 39 -27.43 21.70 -14.88
N GLN A 40 -28.38 21.07 -15.55
CA GLN A 40 -28.75 19.68 -15.28
C GLN A 40 -27.59 18.71 -15.56
N ARG A 41 -26.96 18.82 -16.74
CA ARG A 41 -25.76 18.01 -17.09
C ARG A 41 -24.63 18.24 -16.10
N LEU A 42 -24.43 19.48 -15.65
CA LEU A 42 -23.39 19.84 -14.70
C LEU A 42 -23.64 19.25 -13.29
N ARG A 43 -24.90 19.25 -12.81
CA ARG A 43 -25.28 18.56 -11.56
C ARG A 43 -24.99 17.07 -11.64
N GLU A 44 -25.47 16.42 -12.69
CA GLU A 44 -25.26 14.98 -12.89
C GLU A 44 -23.78 14.61 -12.96
N ALA A 45 -22.97 15.44 -13.65
CA ALA A 45 -21.53 15.24 -13.72
C ALA A 45 -20.84 15.41 -12.36
N LEU A 46 -21.24 16.41 -11.58
CA LEU A 46 -20.71 16.66 -10.23
C LEU A 46 -21.01 15.47 -9.30
N THR A 47 -22.27 15.02 -9.26
CA THR A 47 -22.69 13.85 -8.47
C THR A 47 -21.90 12.60 -8.85
N LYS A 48 -21.76 12.30 -10.14
CA LYS A 48 -20.99 11.13 -10.59
C LYS A 48 -19.52 11.17 -10.19
N VAL A 49 -18.90 12.35 -10.23
CA VAL A 49 -17.50 12.51 -9.78
C VAL A 49 -17.40 12.29 -8.28
N GLU A 50 -18.31 12.83 -7.49
CA GLU A 50 -18.32 12.66 -6.03
C GLU A 50 -18.53 11.19 -5.63
N GLU A 51 -19.49 10.50 -6.25
CA GLU A 51 -19.74 9.06 -6.05
C GLU A 51 -18.52 8.21 -6.43
N ALA A 52 -17.90 8.49 -7.58
CA ALA A 52 -16.73 7.75 -8.04
C ALA A 52 -15.52 7.91 -7.10
N LEU A 53 -15.27 9.13 -6.60
CA LEU A 53 -14.18 9.39 -5.66
C LEU A 53 -14.43 8.73 -4.30
N ALA A 54 -15.66 8.78 -3.79
CA ALA A 54 -16.03 8.12 -2.54
C ALA A 54 -15.89 6.58 -2.65
N ALA A 55 -16.24 6.01 -3.81
CA ALA A 55 -16.06 4.59 -4.07
C ALA A 55 -14.56 4.20 -4.13
N GLU A 56 -13.72 5.03 -4.77
CA GLU A 56 -12.27 4.83 -4.82
C GLU A 56 -11.64 4.87 -3.41
N GLU A 57 -12.02 5.86 -2.60
CA GLU A 57 -11.54 6.01 -1.22
C GLU A 57 -11.94 4.81 -0.35
N LYS A 58 -13.20 4.40 -0.41
CA LYS A 58 -13.69 3.21 0.30
C LYS A 58 -12.92 1.95 -0.10
N ALA A 59 -12.62 1.78 -1.40
CA ALA A 59 -11.84 0.64 -1.87
C ALA A 59 -10.38 0.70 -1.35
N ALA A 60 -9.78 1.89 -1.32
CA ALA A 60 -8.45 2.10 -0.78
C ALA A 60 -8.38 1.78 0.73
N GLU A 61 -9.38 2.19 1.51
CA GLU A 61 -9.49 1.87 2.94
C GLU A 61 -9.60 0.37 3.19
N VAL A 62 -10.42 -0.33 2.40
CA VAL A 62 -10.56 -1.80 2.51
C VAL A 62 -9.23 -2.48 2.19
N ALA A 63 -8.54 -2.04 1.14
CA ALA A 63 -7.23 -2.57 0.78
C ALA A 63 -6.17 -2.28 1.86
N ALA A 64 -6.20 -1.11 2.48
CA ALA A 64 -5.31 -0.74 3.59
C ALA A 64 -5.55 -1.65 4.81
N LYS A 65 -6.81 -1.86 5.21
CA LYS A 65 -7.17 -2.78 6.31
C LYS A 65 -6.73 -4.21 6.05
N ALA A 66 -6.91 -4.70 4.81
CA ALA A 66 -6.44 -6.03 4.42
C ALA A 66 -4.91 -6.15 4.52
N ARG A 67 -4.18 -5.10 4.09
CA ARG A 67 -2.72 -5.05 4.21
C ARG A 67 -2.25 -5.05 5.67
N GLU A 68 -2.89 -4.27 6.52
CA GLU A 68 -2.59 -4.25 7.96
C GLU A 68 -2.86 -5.60 8.64
N ALA A 69 -3.92 -6.30 8.23
CA ALA A 69 -4.19 -7.66 8.70
C ALA A 69 -3.11 -8.64 8.25
N ALA A 70 -2.68 -8.57 6.98
CA ALA A 70 -1.60 -9.41 6.45
C ALA A 70 -0.29 -9.19 7.21
N ILE A 71 0.12 -7.94 7.43
CA ILE A 71 1.35 -7.59 8.15
C ILE A 71 1.34 -8.19 9.57
N ARG A 72 0.20 -8.14 10.28
CA ARG A 72 0.09 -8.74 11.62
C ARG A 72 0.25 -10.25 11.58
N ILE A 73 -0.43 -10.92 10.64
CA ILE A 73 -0.34 -12.37 10.46
C ILE A 73 1.10 -12.79 10.11
N GLU A 74 1.77 -12.04 9.24
CA GLU A 74 3.17 -12.28 8.88
C GLU A 74 4.11 -12.14 10.09
N ALA A 75 3.90 -11.12 10.93
CA ALA A 75 4.69 -10.93 12.15
C ALA A 75 4.47 -12.08 13.15
N ASP A 76 3.22 -12.46 13.41
CA ASP A 76 2.87 -13.55 14.32
C ASP A 76 3.47 -14.89 13.83
N PHE A 77 3.40 -15.14 12.53
CA PHE A 77 4.01 -16.32 11.91
C PHE A 77 5.54 -16.31 12.06
N HIS A 78 6.18 -15.17 11.82
CA HIS A 78 7.63 -15.03 11.98
C HIS A 78 8.06 -15.34 13.42
N ASP A 79 7.38 -14.78 14.41
CA ASP A 79 7.68 -15.01 15.82
C ASP A 79 7.49 -16.47 16.22
N LEU A 80 6.44 -17.12 15.71
CA LEU A 80 6.21 -18.55 15.93
C LEU A 80 7.34 -19.39 15.33
N VAL A 81 7.78 -19.09 14.10
CA VAL A 81 8.89 -19.80 13.44
C VAL A 81 10.20 -19.59 14.20
N LEU A 82 10.47 -18.37 14.69
CA LEU A 82 11.63 -18.11 15.55
C LEU A 82 11.58 -18.91 16.85
N GLY A 83 10.40 -19.00 17.47
CA GLY A 83 10.15 -19.83 18.64
C GLY A 83 10.43 -21.31 18.36
N ALA A 84 9.84 -21.86 17.30
CA ALA A 84 10.03 -23.25 16.88
C ALA A 84 11.50 -23.56 16.60
N LYS A 85 12.20 -22.67 15.91
CA LYS A 85 13.65 -22.79 15.66
C LYS A 85 14.45 -22.87 16.95
N ARG A 86 14.13 -22.02 17.94
CA ARG A 86 14.78 -22.07 19.27
C ARG A 86 14.51 -23.38 19.99
N GLN A 87 13.28 -23.90 19.91
CA GLN A 87 12.92 -25.18 20.52
C GLN A 87 13.65 -26.37 19.89
N VAL A 88 13.80 -26.40 18.56
CA VAL A 88 14.60 -27.45 17.90
C VAL A 88 16.04 -27.43 18.41
N ILE A 89 16.67 -26.26 18.50
CA ILE A 89 18.03 -26.14 19.05
C ILE A 89 18.09 -26.60 20.52
N ALA A 90 17.09 -26.24 21.33
CA ALA A 90 17.05 -26.62 22.73
C ALA A 90 16.83 -28.13 22.95
N GLN A 91 16.03 -28.77 22.09
CA GLN A 91 15.67 -30.18 22.21
C GLN A 91 16.75 -31.11 21.67
N TYR A 92 17.32 -30.82 20.50
CA TYR A 92 18.28 -31.71 19.82
C TYR A 92 19.74 -31.33 20.08
N GLY A 93 19.98 -30.12 20.59
CA GLY A 93 21.32 -29.57 20.78
C GLY A 93 21.82 -28.80 19.56
N ASP A 94 22.93 -28.08 19.72
CA ASP A 94 23.46 -27.17 18.69
C ASP A 94 24.39 -27.83 17.66
N ASP A 95 24.66 -29.14 17.80
CA ASP A 95 25.51 -29.93 16.90
C ASP A 95 24.79 -31.10 16.20
N SER A 96 23.46 -31.16 16.29
CA SER A 96 22.64 -32.25 15.74
C SER A 96 22.38 -32.13 14.22
N ASP A 97 21.91 -33.20 13.59
CA ASP A 97 21.53 -33.19 12.16
C ASP A 97 20.22 -32.44 11.90
N GLU A 98 19.31 -32.42 12.87
CA GLU A 98 17.99 -31.78 12.77
C GLU A 98 18.12 -30.27 12.53
N ILE A 99 19.11 -29.61 13.13
CA ILE A 99 19.37 -28.18 12.88
C ILE A 99 19.89 -27.91 11.47
N THR A 100 20.62 -28.86 10.87
CA THR A 100 21.06 -28.76 9.48
C THR A 100 19.88 -28.87 8.52
N SER A 101 18.87 -29.68 8.84
CA SER A 101 17.63 -29.75 8.06
C SER A 101 16.85 -28.42 8.05
N LEU A 102 17.04 -27.58 9.08
CA LEU A 102 16.52 -26.21 9.14
C LEU A 102 17.39 -25.18 8.36
N GLY A 103 18.40 -25.65 7.62
CA GLY A 103 19.35 -24.81 6.90
C GLY A 103 20.38 -24.09 7.80
N MET A 104 20.53 -24.50 9.06
CA MET A 104 21.56 -23.97 9.96
C MET A 104 22.85 -24.80 9.86
N LYS A 105 23.98 -24.21 10.28
CA LYS A 105 25.21 -24.98 10.47
C LYS A 105 25.26 -25.56 11.88
N LYS A 106 25.78 -26.78 12.01
CA LYS A 106 26.10 -27.39 13.30
C LYS A 106 27.16 -26.59 14.07
N LYS A 107 27.22 -26.71 15.38
CA LYS A 107 28.20 -26.01 16.23
C LYS A 107 29.63 -26.32 15.81
N SER A 108 29.95 -27.59 15.53
CA SER A 108 31.25 -28.06 15.06
C SER A 108 31.66 -27.46 13.71
N GLU A 109 30.68 -27.18 12.85
CA GLU A 109 30.88 -26.60 11.51
C GLU A 109 30.92 -25.06 11.52
N ARG A 110 30.41 -24.43 12.60
CA ARG A 110 30.55 -22.99 12.80
C ARG A 110 32.01 -22.71 13.13
N ARG A 111 32.72 -22.04 12.22
CA ARG A 111 34.07 -21.54 12.50
C ARG A 111 34.03 -20.67 13.76
N TYR A 112 34.61 -21.16 14.87
CA TYR A 112 34.99 -20.32 16.00
C TYR A 112 36.13 -19.41 15.55
N GLY A 113 35.77 -18.32 14.87
CA GLY A 113 36.73 -17.33 14.43
C GLY A 113 37.34 -16.63 15.63
N ARG A 114 38.60 -16.92 15.96
CA ARG A 114 39.46 -15.91 16.60
C ARG A 114 39.24 -14.60 15.84
N PRO A 115 39.01 -13.46 16.51
CA PRO A 115 38.92 -12.18 15.82
C PRO A 115 40.16 -12.02 14.94
N ARG A 116 39.95 -11.77 13.64
CA ARG A 116 41.05 -11.45 12.73
C ARG A 116 41.70 -10.20 13.29
N LYS A 117 42.89 -10.34 13.88
CA LYS A 117 43.75 -9.21 14.23
C LYS A 117 44.01 -8.48 12.92
N SER A 118 43.30 -7.38 12.69
CA SER A 118 43.66 -6.42 11.66
C SER A 118 45.05 -5.94 12.01
N GLY A 119 46.06 -6.49 11.33
CA GLY A 119 47.43 -6.05 11.46
C GLY A 119 47.48 -4.57 11.07
N ALA A 120 47.72 -3.72 12.06
CA ALA A 120 48.35 -2.44 11.80
C ALA A 120 49.71 -2.74 11.15
N GLY A 121 49.82 -2.44 9.87
CA GLY A 121 51.07 -2.40 9.13
C GLY A 121 51.34 -0.94 8.80
N ASP A 122 52.41 -0.44 9.41
CA ASP A 122 53.10 0.82 9.19
C ASP A 122 53.61 0.93 7.73
#